data_AF-A0A9D4E5W3-F1
#
_entry.id   AF-A0A9D4E5W3-F1
#
_cell.length_a   1.000
_cell.length_b   1.000
_cell.length_c   1.000
_cell.angle_alpha   90.00
_cell.angle_beta   90.00
_cell.angle_gamma   90.00
#
_symmetry.space_group_name_H-M   'P 1'
#
loop_
_entity.id
_entity.type
_entity.pdbx_description
1 polymer ?
#
loop_
_entity_poly.entity_id
_entity_poly.type
_entity_poly.pdbx_seq_one_letter_code
_entity_poly.pdbx_strand_id
1 'polypeptide(L)'
;MLRVPASSKVHPDLLTNTVYVPALLQSMMSSENKKHRLRSDKCKGDLVIDGSASVKWGLGWRERLLCTRCKYVGKHYKLYNEVQSSTRGRKAAQINVGSQIGVASTSIGNTGFLRILNTTYIIAPSPLAMQKQANKVNTAMKSLNERSMCDIRKNLVAENAKIGQQDPTLVNVEGDTCYNNPIFKSDAIPFQAGTIAISTMCENNTKNKQNVGVLVSNKLCRTSSMLRNKGQPVQCPNHRGHCTANVSERESIGDKGKYNEVLGDLISHDIKISNFTCDGDSRAIQGVRKSHGHNVGHLRDLRHLGNSLKRELNKAPFSKGMLKGHSKCNIRSRFALSVKARCIAELKAARKKLQGDIITLKKVMVNVISTIILCFNGYCGTSCAKYSYVCAGTNRQAKKFMPHNVKVKMVDSDQHVLRKCLEMVLGPAALDATKLLTTTQKCEAANRSYQAVNPKSVTFSRNCVGRIHGQVYKLNNGYANSVIAKTMELHANLTQGSKVIKQLAYEDRNDLNRKRTSATIKARALRARTRNYRYKLHEELHYGKGISDPKPDFEGLPHLKHHKYA
;
A
#
# COMPACT_ATOMS: atom_id res chain seq x y z
N MET A 1 -36.95 17.72 -15.63
CA MET A 1 -37.06 17.83 -14.15
C MET A 1 -38.13 16.86 -13.69
N LEU A 2 -37.78 15.84 -12.89
CA LEU A 2 -38.78 14.97 -12.28
C LEU A 2 -39.50 15.75 -11.18
N ARG A 3 -40.78 16.09 -11.39
CA ARG A 3 -41.64 16.65 -10.34
C ARG A 3 -41.93 15.53 -9.34
N VAL A 4 -41.30 15.60 -8.17
CA VAL A 4 -41.64 14.71 -7.05
C VAL A 4 -43.01 15.15 -6.52
N PRO A 5 -44.00 14.26 -6.39
CA PRO A 5 -45.31 14.63 -5.88
C PRO A 5 -45.19 15.10 -4.42
N ALA A 6 -45.58 16.33 -4.12
CA ALA A 6 -45.74 16.79 -2.74
C ALA A 6 -47.09 16.28 -2.22
N SER A 7 -47.12 15.07 -1.67
CA SER A 7 -48.33 14.48 -1.09
C SER A 7 -48.37 14.50 0.45
N SER A 8 -47.34 15.03 1.12
CA SER A 8 -47.28 15.02 2.59
C SER A 8 -47.44 16.43 3.20
N LYS A 9 -48.16 16.52 4.32
CA LYS A 9 -48.22 17.71 5.19
C LYS A 9 -46.91 17.94 5.99
N VAL A 10 -45.88 17.12 5.74
CA VAL A 10 -44.60 17.12 6.47
C VAL A 10 -43.57 17.83 5.61
N HIS A 11 -42.77 18.72 6.22
CA HIS A 11 -41.72 19.43 5.51
C HIS A 11 -40.79 18.43 4.79
N PRO A 12 -40.49 18.58 3.48
CA PRO A 12 -39.77 17.56 2.70
C PRO A 12 -38.42 17.16 3.29
N ASP A 13 -37.69 18.11 3.90
CA ASP A 13 -36.39 17.80 4.52
C ASP A 13 -36.50 16.89 5.74
N LEU A 14 -37.65 16.86 6.43
CA LEU A 14 -37.90 15.94 7.55
C LEU A 14 -38.14 14.50 7.08
N LEU A 15 -38.35 14.28 5.78
CA LEU A 15 -38.45 12.95 5.20
C LEU A 15 -37.06 12.35 4.93
N THR A 16 -36.00 13.16 4.93
CA THR A 16 -34.63 12.70 4.69
C THR A 16 -33.98 12.07 5.94
N ASN A 17 -32.95 11.25 5.73
CA ASN A 17 -32.16 10.69 6.83
C ASN A 17 -31.22 11.75 7.41
N THR A 18 -31.36 11.99 8.71
CA THR A 18 -30.59 13.01 9.44
C THR A 18 -29.65 12.37 10.46
N VAL A 19 -28.42 12.89 10.58
CA VAL A 19 -27.45 12.37 11.53
C VAL A 19 -27.40 13.24 12.78
N TYR A 20 -27.79 12.66 13.91
CA TYR A 20 -27.79 13.30 15.23
C TYR A 20 -26.92 12.53 16.23
N VAL A 21 -26.41 13.23 17.24
CA VAL A 21 -25.88 12.60 18.46
C VAL A 21 -27.06 12.27 19.38
N PRO A 22 -27.36 10.98 19.67
CA PRO A 22 -28.57 10.59 20.40
C PRO A 22 -28.73 11.30 21.75
N ALA A 23 -27.64 11.44 22.52
CA ALA A 23 -27.66 12.13 23.81
C ALA A 23 -28.07 13.61 23.71
N LEU A 24 -27.67 14.31 22.63
CA LEU A 24 -28.04 15.71 22.40
C LEU A 24 -29.50 15.84 21.98
N LEU A 25 -30.00 14.90 21.17
CA LEU A 25 -31.41 14.85 20.79
C LEU A 25 -32.31 14.58 22.01
N GLN A 26 -31.94 13.61 22.86
CA GLN A 26 -32.65 13.29 24.09
C GLN A 26 -32.67 14.49 25.05
N SER A 27 -31.55 15.20 25.18
CA SER A 27 -31.45 16.42 26.00
C SER A 27 -32.35 17.54 25.47
N MET A 28 -32.38 17.77 24.15
CA MET A 28 -33.30 18.72 23.51
C MET A 28 -34.76 18.37 23.82
N MET A 29 -35.17 17.14 23.52
CA MET A 29 -36.55 16.67 23.74
C MET A 29 -36.97 16.82 25.21
N SER A 30 -36.11 16.40 26.14
CA SER A 30 -36.41 16.46 27.58
C SER A 30 -36.50 17.90 28.09
N SER A 31 -35.58 18.77 27.65
CA SER A 31 -35.52 20.17 28.06
C SER A 31 -36.73 20.96 27.55
N GLU A 32 -37.08 20.78 26.28
CA GLU A 32 -38.18 21.51 25.65
C GLU A 32 -39.56 20.99 26.10
N ASN A 33 -39.71 19.68 26.35
CA ASN A 33 -40.94 19.15 26.95
C ASN A 33 -41.22 19.77 28.33
N LYS A 34 -40.19 19.89 29.18
CA LYS A 34 -40.32 20.55 30.50
C LYS A 34 -40.74 22.02 30.35
N LYS A 35 -40.08 22.77 29.46
CA LYS A 35 -40.41 24.19 29.23
C LYS A 35 -41.80 24.40 28.63
N HIS A 36 -42.22 23.53 27.70
CA HIS A 36 -43.56 23.58 27.12
C HIS A 36 -44.63 23.37 28.20
N ARG A 37 -44.46 22.37 29.07
CA ARG A 37 -45.38 22.13 30.20
C ARG A 37 -45.43 23.28 31.20
N LEU A 38 -44.31 23.96 31.45
CA LEU A 38 -44.28 25.14 32.33
C LEU A 38 -45.02 26.34 31.72
N ARG A 39 -44.95 26.53 30.40
CA ARG A 39 -45.57 27.68 29.71
C ARG A 39 -47.03 27.43 29.33
N SER A 40 -47.42 26.19 29.11
CA SER A 40 -48.75 25.81 28.63
C SER A 40 -49.11 24.43 29.18
N ASP A 41 -49.32 24.39 30.50
CA ASP A 41 -49.63 23.20 31.30
C ASP A 41 -50.80 22.37 30.76
N LYS A 42 -51.83 23.03 30.20
CA LYS A 42 -53.03 22.40 29.63
C LYS A 42 -52.92 22.06 28.15
N CYS A 43 -51.80 22.37 27.49
CA CYS A 43 -51.65 22.13 26.05
C CYS A 43 -51.48 20.63 25.75
N LYS A 44 -52.43 20.05 25.02
CA LYS A 44 -52.39 18.66 24.52
C LYS A 44 -51.69 18.52 23.16
N GLY A 45 -50.87 19.50 22.78
CA GLY A 45 -50.17 19.50 21.50
C GLY A 45 -48.82 18.77 21.58
N ASP A 46 -48.47 18.08 20.50
CA ASP A 46 -47.18 17.40 20.38
C ASP A 46 -46.06 18.39 20.04
N LEU A 47 -44.88 18.17 20.62
CA LEU A 47 -43.65 18.86 20.22
C LEU A 47 -43.02 18.12 19.03
N VAL A 48 -42.94 18.81 17.90
CA VAL A 48 -42.37 18.29 16.65
C VAL A 48 -41.18 19.15 16.21
N ILE A 49 -40.28 18.58 15.41
CA ILE A 49 -39.18 19.34 14.81
C ILE A 49 -39.75 20.37 13.83
N ASP A 50 -39.34 21.61 13.99
CA ASP A 50 -39.66 22.67 13.05
C ASP A 50 -38.78 22.55 11.79
N GLY A 51 -39.23 21.74 10.83
CA GLY A 51 -38.51 21.49 9.58
C GLY A 51 -38.23 22.74 8.76
N SER A 52 -39.06 23.77 8.86
CA SER A 52 -38.87 25.04 8.14
C SER A 52 -37.71 25.88 8.69
N ALA A 53 -37.35 25.65 9.95
CA ALA A 53 -36.27 26.34 10.64
C ALA A 53 -35.04 25.46 10.90
N SER A 54 -35.02 24.21 10.41
CA SER A 54 -33.88 23.31 10.52
C SER A 54 -32.65 23.91 9.82
N VAL A 55 -31.53 24.07 10.55
CA VAL A 55 -30.30 24.66 10.00
C VAL A 55 -29.20 23.61 9.89
N LYS A 56 -28.83 23.31 8.65
CA LYS A 56 -27.75 22.38 8.32
C LYS A 56 -26.34 22.97 8.47
N TRP A 57 -25.38 22.14 8.85
CA TRP A 57 -23.96 22.46 8.98
C TRP A 57 -23.06 21.29 8.55
N GLY A 58 -22.90 21.14 7.24
CA GLY A 58 -22.33 19.93 6.66
C GLY A 58 -23.26 18.75 6.94
N LEU A 59 -22.78 17.73 7.65
CA LEU A 59 -23.57 16.58 8.11
C LEU A 59 -24.25 16.82 9.47
N GLY A 60 -23.86 17.88 10.19
CA GLY A 60 -24.47 18.24 11.47
C GLY A 60 -25.71 19.10 11.29
N TRP A 61 -26.62 19.05 12.26
CA TRP A 61 -27.90 19.75 12.21
C TRP A 61 -28.18 20.54 13.48
N ARG A 62 -28.81 21.70 13.30
CA ARG A 62 -29.37 22.51 14.39
C ARG A 62 -30.89 22.51 14.27
N GLU A 63 -31.55 21.96 15.26
CA GLU A 63 -32.99 21.79 15.26
C GLU A 63 -33.62 22.65 16.36
N ARG A 64 -34.90 22.97 16.19
CA ARG A 64 -35.76 23.48 17.25
C ARG A 64 -37.08 22.72 17.22
N LEU A 65 -37.80 22.74 18.33
CA LEU A 65 -39.12 22.13 18.43
C LEU A 65 -40.19 23.21 18.40
N LEU A 66 -41.35 22.91 17.81
CA LEU A 66 -42.56 23.71 17.91
C LEU A 66 -43.71 22.84 18.41
N CYS A 67 -44.69 23.46 19.06
CA CYS A 67 -45.92 22.78 19.43
C CYS A 67 -46.91 22.80 18.26
N THR A 68 -47.56 21.68 18.00
CA THR A 68 -48.58 21.55 16.94
C THR A 68 -49.90 22.28 17.24
N ARG A 69 -50.15 22.67 18.51
CA ARG A 69 -51.42 23.30 18.92
C ARG A 69 -51.30 24.70 19.50
N CYS A 70 -50.25 24.98 20.28
CA CYS A 70 -50.05 26.31 20.86
C CYS A 70 -48.89 27.05 20.18
N LYS A 71 -48.71 28.33 20.51
CA LYS A 71 -47.65 29.19 19.94
C LYS A 71 -46.24 28.93 20.52
N TYR A 72 -46.02 27.77 21.14
CA TYR A 72 -44.73 27.42 21.71
C TYR A 72 -43.72 27.12 20.60
N VAL A 73 -42.60 27.84 20.62
CA VAL A 73 -41.44 27.61 19.76
C VAL A 73 -40.19 27.59 20.63
N GLY A 74 -39.46 26.49 20.56
CA GLY A 74 -38.23 26.26 21.29
C GLY A 74 -37.03 26.99 20.71
N LYS A 75 -35.94 27.03 21.48
CA LYS A 75 -34.65 27.53 20.98
C LYS A 75 -33.98 26.51 20.05
N HIS A 76 -32.97 26.95 19.30
CA HIS A 76 -32.13 26.03 18.51
C HIS A 76 -31.13 25.26 19.37
N TYR A 77 -31.07 23.95 19.17
CA TYR A 77 -30.10 23.04 19.74
C TYR A 77 -29.14 22.54 18.66
N LYS A 78 -27.83 22.51 18.95
CA LYS A 78 -26.86 21.82 18.09
C LYS A 78 -26.94 20.33 18.42
N LEU A 79 -27.31 19.50 17.45
CA LEU A 79 -27.41 18.05 17.63
C LEU A 79 -26.13 17.32 17.17
N TYR A 80 -25.01 18.03 17.20
CA TYR A 80 -23.67 17.56 16.86
C TYR A 80 -22.64 18.18 17.80
N ASN A 81 -21.54 17.47 18.03
CA ASN A 81 -20.38 18.00 18.74
C ASN A 81 -19.56 18.90 17.83
N GLU A 82 -18.99 19.97 18.39
CA GLU A 82 -18.09 20.88 17.68
C GLU A 82 -16.63 20.55 17.97
N VAL A 83 -15.81 20.64 16.94
CA VAL A 83 -14.36 20.54 17.05
C VAL A 83 -13.82 21.85 17.61
N GLN A 84 -12.91 21.76 18.58
CA GLN A 84 -12.23 22.94 19.11
C GLN A 84 -11.41 23.62 18.00
N SER A 85 -11.46 24.95 17.94
CA SER A 85 -10.73 25.76 16.97
C SER A 85 -10.40 27.10 17.60
N SER A 86 -9.18 27.59 17.39
CA SER A 86 -8.71 28.92 17.80
C SER A 86 -9.22 30.04 16.88
N THR A 87 -9.69 29.69 15.68
CA THR A 87 -10.17 30.66 14.68
C THR A 87 -11.54 31.22 15.04
N ARG A 88 -11.70 32.55 14.94
CA ARG A 88 -13.00 33.23 15.05
C ARG A 88 -13.97 32.71 13.98
N GLY A 89 -15.21 32.41 14.40
CA GLY A 89 -16.28 31.96 13.50
C GLY A 89 -16.92 30.63 13.93
N ARG A 90 -17.79 30.10 13.07
CA ARG A 90 -18.56 28.88 13.35
C ARG A 90 -17.64 27.65 13.34
N LYS A 91 -17.62 26.91 14.45
CA LYS A 91 -16.80 25.71 14.63
C LYS A 91 -17.31 24.56 13.75
N ALA A 92 -16.40 23.73 13.25
CA ALA A 92 -16.75 22.57 12.43
C ALA A 92 -17.45 21.50 13.28
N ALA A 93 -18.47 20.85 12.73
CA ALA A 93 -19.04 19.66 13.36
C ALA A 93 -18.02 18.51 13.35
N GLN A 94 -17.90 17.80 14.46
CA GLN A 94 -16.99 16.65 14.61
C GLN A 94 -17.20 15.59 13.53
N ILE A 95 -18.45 15.31 13.18
CA ILE A 95 -18.80 14.35 12.11
C ILE A 95 -18.25 14.76 10.74
N ASN A 96 -18.17 16.06 10.44
CA ASN A 96 -17.60 16.53 9.17
C ASN A 96 -16.11 16.23 9.10
N VAL A 97 -15.39 16.44 10.21
CA VAL A 97 -13.96 16.14 10.30
C VAL A 97 -13.71 14.63 10.28
N GLY A 98 -14.44 13.87 11.10
CA GLY A 98 -14.35 12.41 11.18
C GLY A 98 -14.62 11.73 9.83
N SER A 99 -15.66 12.18 9.11
CA SER A 99 -15.97 11.66 7.77
C SER A 99 -14.81 11.85 6.79
N GLN A 100 -14.13 13.00 6.82
CA GLN A 100 -12.99 13.29 5.94
C GLN A 100 -11.73 12.51 6.32
N ILE A 101 -11.51 12.23 7.61
CA ILE A 101 -10.47 11.29 8.06
C ILE A 101 -10.73 9.89 7.47
N GLY A 102 -11.98 9.44 7.52
CA GLY A 102 -12.43 8.18 6.93
C GLY A 102 -12.23 8.15 5.42
N VAL A 103 -12.75 9.13 4.69
CA VAL A 103 -12.62 9.24 3.22
C VAL A 103 -11.15 9.26 2.78
N ALA A 104 -10.28 9.99 3.47
CA ALA A 104 -8.85 10.04 3.18
C ALA A 104 -8.14 8.68 3.36
N SER A 105 -8.75 7.75 4.11
CA SER A 105 -8.22 6.41 4.39
C SER A 105 -8.81 5.30 3.49
N THR A 106 -9.57 5.66 2.45
CA THR A 106 -10.20 4.73 1.50
C THR A 106 -9.82 5.06 0.06
N SER A 107 -10.29 4.31 -0.93
CA SER A 107 -10.12 4.65 -2.36
C SER A 107 -11.10 5.72 -2.84
N ILE A 108 -12.05 6.13 -1.99
CA ILE A 108 -13.16 7.00 -2.34
C ILE A 108 -12.73 8.47 -2.21
N GLY A 109 -13.17 9.29 -3.17
CA GLY A 109 -13.04 10.75 -3.13
C GLY A 109 -14.31 11.45 -2.67
N ASN A 110 -14.26 12.78 -2.51
CA ASN A 110 -15.44 13.57 -2.12
C ASN A 110 -16.66 13.33 -3.03
N THR A 111 -16.46 13.17 -4.34
CA THR A 111 -17.56 12.85 -5.28
C THR A 111 -18.21 11.50 -4.98
N GLY A 112 -17.41 10.48 -4.69
CA GLY A 112 -17.94 9.15 -4.33
C GLY A 112 -18.65 9.17 -2.98
N PHE A 113 -18.10 9.90 -2.00
CA PHE A 113 -18.76 10.05 -0.70
C PHE A 113 -20.07 10.84 -0.80
N LEU A 114 -20.12 11.88 -1.64
CA LEU A 114 -21.35 12.61 -1.96
C LEU A 114 -22.44 11.67 -2.53
N ARG A 115 -22.06 10.78 -3.45
CA ARG A 115 -22.98 9.78 -4.02
C ARG A 115 -23.51 8.84 -2.95
N ILE A 116 -22.64 8.33 -2.07
CA ILE A 116 -23.04 7.47 -0.94
C ILE A 116 -24.10 8.18 -0.09
N LEU A 117 -23.83 9.42 0.33
CA LEU A 117 -24.77 10.20 1.15
C LEU A 117 -26.13 10.35 0.46
N ASN A 118 -26.13 10.76 -0.81
CA ASN A 118 -27.36 10.94 -1.58
C ASN A 118 -28.14 9.61 -1.73
N THR A 119 -27.46 8.48 -1.98
CA THR A 119 -28.11 7.16 -2.08
C THR A 119 -28.63 6.64 -0.75
N THR A 120 -28.03 7.06 0.37
CA THR A 120 -28.53 6.77 1.72
C THR A 120 -29.61 7.74 2.19
N TYR A 121 -30.13 8.57 1.30
CA TYR A 121 -31.13 9.60 1.57
C TYR A 121 -30.71 10.63 2.63
N ILE A 122 -29.39 10.87 2.76
CA ILE A 122 -28.81 11.90 3.63
C ILE A 122 -28.46 13.10 2.77
N ILE A 123 -28.95 14.29 3.11
CA ILE A 123 -28.62 15.49 2.37
C ILE A 123 -27.11 15.75 2.49
N ALA A 124 -26.38 15.71 1.39
CA ALA A 124 -24.93 15.83 1.42
C ALA A 124 -24.43 17.29 1.61
N PRO A 125 -23.23 17.51 2.20
CA PRO A 125 -22.60 18.83 2.25
C PRO A 125 -22.24 19.35 0.85
N SER A 126 -21.99 20.66 0.72
CA SER A 126 -21.53 21.20 -0.56
C SER A 126 -20.14 20.66 -0.94
N PRO A 127 -19.89 20.32 -2.23
CA PRO A 127 -18.59 19.80 -2.66
C PRO A 127 -17.41 20.71 -2.31
N LEU A 128 -17.62 22.03 -2.34
CA LEU A 128 -16.61 23.02 -1.94
C LEU A 128 -16.28 22.92 -0.45
N ALA A 129 -17.28 22.81 0.43
CA ALA A 129 -17.07 22.66 1.86
C ALA A 129 -16.35 21.35 2.18
N MET A 130 -16.73 20.25 1.52
CA MET A 130 -16.04 18.95 1.65
C MET A 130 -14.58 19.04 1.23
N GLN A 131 -14.28 19.73 0.13
CA GLN A 131 -12.91 19.90 -0.34
C GLN A 131 -12.06 20.76 0.62
N LYS A 132 -12.63 21.84 1.18
CA LYS A 132 -11.94 22.67 2.18
C LYS A 132 -11.61 21.85 3.42
N GLN A 133 -12.57 21.06 3.91
CA GLN A 133 -12.34 20.18 5.06
C GLN A 133 -11.31 19.08 4.76
N ALA A 134 -11.37 18.47 3.56
CA ALA A 134 -10.39 17.50 3.11
C ALA A 134 -8.98 18.10 3.12
N ASN A 135 -8.78 19.31 2.60
CA ASN A 135 -7.47 19.97 2.61
C ASN A 135 -6.94 20.15 4.05
N LYS A 136 -7.77 20.62 4.98
CA LYS A 136 -7.39 20.76 6.41
C LYS A 136 -6.96 19.42 7.01
N VAL A 137 -7.75 18.36 6.79
CA VAL A 137 -7.45 17.01 7.28
C VAL A 137 -6.15 16.48 6.69
N ASN A 138 -5.92 16.67 5.39
CA ASN A 138 -4.72 16.17 4.72
C ASN A 138 -3.44 16.86 5.20
N THR A 139 -3.48 18.17 5.48
CA THR A 139 -2.35 18.90 6.07
C THR A 139 -2.03 18.33 7.47
N ALA A 140 -3.04 18.14 8.32
CA ALA A 140 -2.85 17.58 9.65
C ALA A 140 -2.29 16.14 9.60
N MET A 141 -2.78 15.30 8.69
CA MET A 141 -2.25 13.94 8.49
C MET A 141 -0.79 13.93 8.06
N LYS A 142 -0.38 14.88 7.21
CA LYS A 142 1.02 15.04 6.80
C LYS A 142 1.89 15.32 8.03
N SER A 143 1.56 16.36 8.79
CA SER A 143 2.32 16.81 9.97
C SER A 143 2.35 15.75 11.09
N LEU A 144 1.25 15.03 11.31
CA LEU A 144 1.21 13.91 12.25
C LEU A 144 2.17 12.79 11.85
N ASN A 145 2.20 12.42 10.56
CA ASN A 145 3.10 11.38 10.08
C ASN A 145 4.57 11.80 10.08
N GLU A 146 4.87 13.05 9.75
CA GLU A 146 6.25 13.57 9.79
C GLU A 146 6.83 13.51 11.20
N ARG A 147 6.06 13.95 12.22
CA ARG A 147 6.45 13.80 13.63
C ARG A 147 6.63 12.33 14.02
N SER A 148 5.67 11.47 13.69
CA SER A 148 5.76 10.05 14.01
C SER A 148 6.95 9.35 13.34
N MET A 149 7.30 9.69 12.09
CA MET A 149 8.49 9.13 11.44
C MET A 149 9.79 9.62 12.10
N CYS A 150 9.83 10.87 12.58
CA CYS A 150 10.96 11.37 13.37
C CYS A 150 11.11 10.59 14.69
N ASP A 151 10.01 10.38 15.42
CA ASP A 151 10.03 9.58 16.65
C ASP A 151 10.46 8.12 16.39
N ILE A 152 10.00 7.53 15.27
CA ILE A 152 10.44 6.20 14.84
C ILE A 152 11.95 6.16 14.60
N ARG A 153 12.51 7.17 13.93
CA ARG A 153 13.97 7.24 13.69
C ARG A 153 14.73 7.37 15.00
N LYS A 154 14.28 8.21 15.94
CA LYS A 154 14.89 8.32 17.28
C LYS A 154 14.82 7.01 18.07
N ASN A 155 13.67 6.34 18.04
CA ASN A 155 13.49 5.04 18.68
C ASN A 155 14.39 3.97 18.05
N LEU A 156 14.56 4.00 16.73
CA LEU A 156 15.45 3.09 16.01
C LEU A 156 16.92 3.27 16.44
N VAL A 157 17.38 4.51 16.60
CA VAL A 157 18.73 4.79 17.14
C VAL A 157 18.87 4.24 18.56
N ALA A 158 17.87 4.44 19.42
CA ALA A 158 17.86 3.90 20.77
C ALA A 158 17.84 2.36 20.81
N GLU A 159 17.11 1.72 19.89
CA GLU A 159 17.11 0.26 19.75
C GLU A 159 18.46 -0.25 19.26
N ASN A 160 19.07 0.36 18.25
CA ASN A 160 20.40 -0.03 17.75
C ASN A 160 21.47 0.06 18.86
N ALA A 161 21.41 1.09 19.71
CA ALA A 161 22.30 1.23 20.86
C ALA A 161 22.13 0.07 21.86
N LYS A 162 20.88 -0.32 22.16
CA LYS A 162 20.58 -1.46 23.06
C LYS A 162 21.08 -2.80 22.52
N ILE A 163 21.19 -2.95 21.20
CA ILE A 163 21.68 -4.17 20.56
C ILE A 163 23.21 -4.19 20.47
N GLY A 164 23.89 -3.13 20.97
CA GLY A 164 25.35 -3.04 20.98
C GLY A 164 25.96 -2.66 19.64
N GLN A 165 25.19 -2.00 18.76
CA GLN A 165 25.72 -1.52 17.48
C GLN A 165 26.72 -0.38 17.72
N GLN A 166 27.93 -0.48 17.15
CA GLN A 166 29.02 0.49 17.36
C GLN A 166 28.62 1.93 17.04
N ASP A 167 27.96 2.15 15.89
CA ASP A 167 27.31 3.41 15.57
C ASP A 167 25.79 3.18 15.52
N PRO A 168 25.04 3.58 16.56
CA PRO A 168 23.59 3.42 16.62
C PRO A 168 22.83 4.19 15.54
N THR A 169 23.44 5.21 14.93
CA THR A 169 22.82 6.03 13.89
C THR A 169 22.83 5.36 12.52
N LEU A 170 23.67 4.34 12.32
CA LEU A 170 23.75 3.60 11.06
C LEU A 170 22.55 2.68 10.86
N VAL A 171 21.79 2.91 9.79
CA VAL A 171 20.59 2.16 9.46
C VAL A 171 20.68 1.61 8.04
N ASN A 172 20.39 0.32 7.89
CA ASN A 172 20.16 -0.28 6.58
C ASN A 172 18.73 0.04 6.15
N VAL A 173 18.54 0.49 4.91
CA VAL A 173 17.21 0.82 4.38
C VAL A 173 16.94 0.10 3.07
N GLU A 174 15.67 -0.16 2.79
CA GLU A 174 15.18 -0.47 1.45
C GLU A 174 14.40 0.74 0.90
N GLY A 175 14.48 0.97 -0.40
CA GLY A 175 13.80 2.07 -1.06
C GLY A 175 13.13 1.65 -2.37
N ASP A 176 11.96 2.21 -2.62
CA ASP A 176 11.26 2.07 -3.90
C ASP A 176 10.44 3.33 -4.20
N THR A 177 10.16 3.55 -5.48
CA THR A 177 9.34 4.66 -5.97
C THR A 177 8.22 4.10 -6.84
N CYS A 178 6.97 4.40 -6.45
CA CYS A 178 5.80 4.06 -7.25
C CYS A 178 5.11 5.30 -7.82
N TYR A 179 4.28 5.09 -8.84
CA TYR A 179 3.62 6.15 -9.60
C TYR A 179 2.12 5.94 -9.63
N ASN A 180 1.38 7.05 -9.73
CA ASN A 180 -0.08 7.01 -9.85
C ASN A 180 -0.54 6.38 -11.18
N ASN A 181 0.22 6.57 -12.26
CA ASN A 181 -0.04 5.98 -13.58
C ASN A 181 1.21 5.28 -14.12
N PRO A 182 1.06 4.27 -15.02
CA PRO A 182 2.20 3.61 -15.65
C PRO A 182 3.05 4.60 -16.49
N ILE A 183 4.37 4.41 -16.51
CA ILE A 183 5.32 5.26 -17.25
C ILE A 183 5.52 4.78 -18.71
N PHE A 184 5.05 3.59 -19.07
CA PHE A 184 5.43 2.87 -20.31
C PHE A 184 4.88 3.42 -21.64
N LYS A 185 4.17 4.55 -21.67
CA LYS A 185 3.61 5.16 -22.89
C LYS A 185 3.96 6.64 -23.02
N SER A 186 5.22 7.01 -22.79
CA SER A 186 5.69 8.38 -22.99
C SER A 186 5.68 8.80 -24.45
N ASP A 187 5.91 7.87 -25.38
CA ASP A 187 6.24 8.23 -26.77
C ASP A 187 4.99 8.47 -27.64
N ALA A 188 3.81 8.09 -27.14
CA ALA A 188 2.53 8.22 -27.86
C ALA A 188 1.74 9.49 -27.47
N ILE A 189 2.22 10.28 -26.51
CA ILE A 189 1.58 11.50 -26.05
C ILE A 189 2.63 12.59 -25.81
N PRO A 190 2.33 13.87 -26.10
CA PRO A 190 3.28 14.97 -25.86
C PRO A 190 3.54 15.24 -24.38
N PHE A 191 2.88 14.50 -23.46
CA PHE A 191 3.00 14.65 -22.03
C PHE A 191 3.70 13.45 -21.40
N GLN A 192 4.53 13.72 -20.40
CA GLN A 192 5.19 12.66 -19.66
C GLN A 192 4.17 11.70 -19.00
N ALA A 193 4.42 10.40 -19.13
CA ALA A 193 3.65 9.38 -18.45
C ALA A 193 3.94 9.39 -16.93
N GLY A 194 2.87 9.43 -16.12
CA GLY A 194 2.96 9.62 -14.67
C GLY A 194 2.96 11.09 -14.26
N THR A 195 2.25 11.42 -13.18
CA THR A 195 2.11 12.82 -12.72
C THR A 195 2.36 12.97 -11.22
N ILE A 196 2.36 11.86 -10.49
CA ILE A 196 2.66 11.77 -9.07
C ILE A 196 3.59 10.59 -8.86
N ALA A 197 4.69 10.82 -8.14
CA ALA A 197 5.62 9.80 -7.67
C ALA A 197 5.60 9.75 -6.13
N ILE A 198 5.69 8.56 -5.57
CA ILE A 198 5.76 8.32 -4.13
C ILE A 198 7.01 7.49 -3.87
N SER A 199 8.01 8.08 -3.25
CA SER A 199 9.23 7.40 -2.81
C SER A 199 9.13 7.06 -1.33
N THR A 200 9.44 5.82 -0.96
CA THR A 200 9.37 5.33 0.42
C THR A 200 10.66 4.66 0.81
N MET A 201 11.15 4.94 2.01
CA MET A 201 12.25 4.23 2.66
C MET A 201 11.76 3.49 3.89
N CYS A 202 12.13 2.22 4.00
CA CYS A 202 11.85 1.38 5.17
C CYS A 202 13.15 0.90 5.79
N GLU A 203 13.22 0.84 7.12
CA GLU A 203 14.38 0.28 7.81
C GLU A 203 14.44 -1.25 7.69
N ASN A 204 15.67 -1.78 7.75
CA ASN A 204 16.00 -3.19 7.66
C ASN A 204 16.84 -3.68 8.86
N ASN A 205 16.93 -2.90 9.93
CA ASN A 205 17.68 -3.25 11.13
C ASN A 205 16.81 -4.09 12.09
N THR A 206 15.51 -3.81 12.16
CA THR A 206 14.59 -4.45 13.09
C THR A 206 13.62 -5.40 12.37
N LYS A 207 12.91 -6.21 13.16
CA LYS A 207 11.83 -7.07 12.64
C LYS A 207 10.59 -6.26 12.23
N ASN A 208 10.42 -5.03 12.73
CA ASN A 208 9.25 -4.22 12.49
C ASN A 208 9.21 -3.65 11.05
N LYS A 209 10.40 -3.43 10.46
CA LYS A 209 10.57 -2.85 9.12
C LYS A 209 9.72 -1.60 8.94
N GLN A 210 9.87 -0.65 9.86
CA GLN A 210 9.04 0.56 9.86
C GLN A 210 9.39 1.46 8.67
N ASN A 211 8.39 2.20 8.18
CA ASN A 211 8.65 3.25 7.19
C ASN A 211 9.31 4.42 7.91
N VAL A 212 10.54 4.77 7.52
CA VAL A 212 11.33 5.84 8.14
C VAL A 212 11.27 7.14 7.35
N GLY A 213 10.81 7.08 6.11
CA GLY A 213 10.62 8.26 5.26
C GLY A 213 9.67 8.00 4.11
N VAL A 214 8.90 9.04 3.76
CA VAL A 214 8.08 9.07 2.54
C VAL A 214 8.16 10.46 1.91
N LEU A 215 8.28 10.50 0.59
CA LEU A 215 8.23 11.71 -0.22
C LEU A 215 7.14 11.55 -1.28
N VAL A 216 6.25 12.53 -1.37
CA VAL A 216 5.24 12.60 -2.42
C VAL A 216 5.58 13.75 -3.36
N SER A 217 5.93 13.42 -4.59
CA SER A 217 6.26 14.35 -5.66
C SER A 217 5.08 14.45 -6.63
N ASN A 218 4.57 15.66 -6.84
CA ASN A 218 3.33 15.94 -7.56
C ASN A 218 3.56 17.09 -8.54
N LYS A 219 3.23 16.86 -9.81
CA LYS A 219 3.22 17.90 -10.86
C LYS A 219 1.87 18.59 -11.02
N LEU A 220 0.82 18.02 -10.45
CA LEU A 220 -0.54 18.48 -10.71
C LEU A 220 -0.91 19.65 -9.82
N CYS A 221 -1.31 20.74 -10.46
CA CYS A 221 -1.96 21.86 -9.81
C CYS A 221 -3.22 22.27 -10.57
N ARG A 222 -4.38 22.10 -9.92
CA ARG A 222 -5.68 22.49 -10.51
C ARG A 222 -5.81 24.01 -10.63
N THR A 223 -5.16 24.75 -9.74
CA THR A 223 -5.19 26.22 -9.75
C THR A 223 -4.42 26.74 -10.96
N SER A 224 -3.19 26.29 -11.19
CA SER A 224 -2.42 26.70 -12.37
C SER A 224 -3.08 26.26 -13.66
N SER A 225 -3.62 25.04 -13.73
CA SER A 225 -4.39 24.59 -14.90
C SER A 225 -5.58 25.50 -15.21
N MET A 226 -6.32 25.95 -14.18
CA MET A 226 -7.41 26.90 -14.37
C MET A 226 -6.92 28.28 -14.82
N LEU A 227 -5.83 28.80 -14.25
CA LEU A 227 -5.28 30.11 -14.64
C LEU A 227 -4.72 30.09 -16.07
N ARG A 228 -4.05 29.00 -16.47
CA ARG A 228 -3.56 28.79 -17.85
C ARG A 228 -4.69 28.69 -18.86
N ASN A 229 -5.79 28.01 -18.50
CA ASN A 229 -6.99 27.97 -19.36
C ASN A 229 -7.63 29.37 -19.53
N LYS A 230 -7.31 30.33 -18.66
CA LYS A 230 -7.70 31.74 -18.80
C LYS A 230 -6.63 32.59 -19.50
N GLY A 231 -5.62 31.97 -20.11
CA GLY A 231 -4.53 32.67 -20.79
C GLY A 231 -3.45 33.25 -19.88
N GLN A 232 -3.48 32.98 -18.56
CA GLN A 232 -2.47 33.53 -17.65
C GLN A 232 -1.19 32.67 -17.65
N PRO A 233 0.00 33.27 -17.82
CA PRO A 233 1.27 32.55 -17.75
C PRO A 233 1.57 32.21 -16.29
N VAL A 234 1.34 30.95 -15.91
CA VAL A 234 1.56 30.47 -14.54
C VAL A 234 2.48 29.25 -14.55
N GLN A 235 3.58 29.36 -13.80
CA GLN A 235 4.53 28.27 -13.59
C GLN A 235 4.33 27.60 -12.23
N CYS A 236 4.58 26.30 -12.18
CA CYS A 236 4.60 25.50 -10.96
C CYS A 236 6.01 24.94 -10.74
N PRO A 237 6.45 24.74 -9.48
CA PRO A 237 5.79 25.14 -8.23
C PRO A 237 5.80 26.68 -8.01
N ASN A 238 5.19 27.15 -6.92
CA ASN A 238 5.34 28.53 -6.41
C ASN A 238 4.61 29.68 -7.15
N HIS A 239 3.37 29.48 -7.58
CA HIS A 239 2.51 30.60 -8.01
C HIS A 239 1.59 31.11 -6.88
N ARG A 240 1.07 32.34 -7.04
CA ARG A 240 0.10 32.94 -6.10
C ARG A 240 -1.15 32.06 -5.97
N GLY A 241 -1.62 31.88 -4.73
CA GLY A 241 -2.76 31.03 -4.40
C GLY A 241 -2.35 29.59 -4.03
N HIS A 242 -3.32 28.68 -4.04
CA HIS A 242 -3.10 27.30 -3.57
C HIS A 242 -2.47 26.43 -4.67
N CYS A 243 -1.13 26.31 -4.65
CA CYS A 243 -0.38 25.40 -5.52
C CYS A 243 -0.22 24.02 -4.86
N THR A 244 -0.58 22.95 -5.57
CA THR A 244 -0.40 21.56 -5.08
C THR A 244 0.79 20.85 -5.71
N ALA A 245 1.38 21.45 -6.74
CA ALA A 245 2.56 20.91 -7.38
C ALA A 245 3.80 21.31 -6.59
N ASN A 246 4.68 20.34 -6.34
CA ASN A 246 6.00 20.53 -5.74
C ASN A 246 7.14 20.08 -6.67
N VAL A 247 6.80 19.63 -7.88
CA VAL A 247 7.73 19.33 -8.97
C VAL A 247 7.34 20.22 -10.15
N SER A 248 8.34 20.76 -10.85
CA SER A 248 8.09 21.58 -12.03
C SER A 248 7.52 20.74 -13.17
N GLU A 249 6.70 21.36 -14.01
CA GLU A 249 6.08 20.71 -15.17
C GLU A 249 7.13 20.17 -16.15
N ARG A 250 8.25 20.90 -16.29
CA ARG A 250 9.38 20.58 -17.19
C ARG A 250 10.31 19.48 -16.64
N GLU A 251 10.34 19.27 -15.33
CA GLU A 251 11.23 18.28 -14.71
C GLU A 251 10.71 16.86 -14.93
N SER A 252 11.56 15.85 -15.08
CA SER A 252 11.08 14.47 -15.23
C SER A 252 10.46 13.92 -13.94
N ILE A 253 9.21 13.43 -13.98
CA ILE A 253 8.60 12.67 -12.86
C ILE A 253 9.29 11.32 -12.63
N GLY A 254 10.03 10.81 -13.62
CA GLY A 254 10.70 9.51 -13.54
C GLY A 254 12.04 9.55 -12.81
N ASP A 255 12.47 10.72 -12.32
CA ASP A 255 13.78 10.89 -11.67
C ASP A 255 13.79 10.37 -10.23
N LYS A 256 13.93 9.05 -10.12
CA LYS A 256 14.07 8.35 -8.84
C LYS A 256 15.33 8.78 -8.08
N GLY A 257 16.40 9.19 -8.78
CA GLY A 257 17.62 9.66 -8.13
C GLY A 257 17.35 10.91 -7.31
N LYS A 258 16.77 11.93 -7.94
CA LYS A 258 16.35 13.18 -7.27
C LYS A 258 15.45 12.93 -6.06
N TYR A 259 14.48 12.01 -6.18
CA TYR A 259 13.57 11.76 -5.05
C TYR A 259 14.21 11.01 -3.89
N ASN A 260 15.15 10.11 -4.16
CA ASN A 260 15.88 9.42 -3.09
C ASN A 260 16.94 10.32 -2.44
N GLU A 261 17.49 11.29 -3.18
CA GLU A 261 18.34 12.36 -2.64
C GLU A 261 17.54 13.22 -1.64
N VAL A 262 16.44 13.83 -2.08
CA VAL A 262 15.58 14.67 -1.22
C VAL A 262 15.05 13.90 0.00
N LEU A 263 14.67 12.62 -0.19
CA LEU A 263 14.22 11.79 0.91
C LEU A 263 15.36 11.40 1.85
N GLY A 264 16.56 11.18 1.32
CA GLY A 264 17.77 10.92 2.09
C GLY A 264 18.15 12.12 2.96
N ASP A 265 18.10 13.33 2.40
CA ASP A 265 18.35 14.59 3.13
C ASP A 265 17.32 14.83 4.24
N LEU A 266 16.05 14.48 3.99
CA LEU A 266 15.00 14.61 5.00
C LEU A 266 15.28 13.76 6.25
N ILE A 267 15.89 12.58 6.08
CA ILE A 267 16.14 11.66 7.18
C ILE A 267 17.56 11.71 7.74
N SER A 268 18.50 12.37 7.04
CA SER A 268 19.92 12.46 7.42
C SER A 268 20.14 13.16 8.77
N HIS A 269 19.20 14.00 9.18
CA HIS A 269 19.20 14.69 10.47
C HIS A 269 19.07 13.73 11.66
N ASP A 270 18.39 12.59 11.49
CA ASP A 270 18.10 11.65 12.57
C ASP A 270 18.91 10.35 12.48
N ILE A 271 19.21 9.87 11.25
CA ILE A 271 19.91 8.60 11.00
C ILE A 271 20.85 8.72 9.81
N LYS A 272 21.87 7.85 9.75
CA LYS A 272 22.79 7.71 8.62
C LYS A 272 22.52 6.40 7.89
N ILE A 273 22.44 6.43 6.57
CA ILE A 273 22.22 5.22 5.78
C ILE A 273 23.56 4.47 5.62
N SER A 274 23.63 3.21 6.06
CA SER A 274 24.82 2.36 5.85
C SER A 274 24.73 1.57 4.54
N ASN A 275 23.61 0.89 4.30
CA ASN A 275 23.34 0.18 3.06
C ASN A 275 21.93 0.47 2.55
N PHE A 276 21.80 0.65 1.24
CA PHE A 276 20.54 0.89 0.55
C PHE A 276 20.21 -0.28 -0.38
N THR A 277 19.03 -0.89 -0.18
CA THR A 277 18.53 -2.01 -0.98
C THR A 277 17.48 -1.54 -1.98
N CYS A 278 17.71 -1.79 -3.27
CA CYS A 278 16.73 -1.52 -4.33
C CYS A 278 16.58 -2.71 -5.30
N ASP A 279 15.67 -2.59 -6.25
CA ASP A 279 15.37 -3.60 -7.30
C ASP A 279 16.43 -3.66 -8.43
N GLY A 280 17.50 -2.87 -8.31
CA GLY A 280 18.59 -2.78 -9.29
C GLY A 280 18.68 -1.42 -10.00
N ASP A 281 17.90 -0.43 -9.57
CA ASP A 281 17.95 0.93 -10.07
C ASP A 281 19.21 1.68 -9.60
N SER A 282 20.15 1.89 -10.50
CA SER A 282 21.42 2.59 -10.22
C SER A 282 21.25 4.07 -9.93
N ARG A 283 20.18 4.72 -10.41
CA ARG A 283 19.92 6.15 -10.13
C ARG A 283 19.43 6.35 -8.70
N ALA A 284 18.65 5.42 -8.17
CA ALA A 284 18.15 5.50 -6.80
C ALA A 284 19.31 5.55 -5.78
N ILE A 285 20.30 4.66 -5.92
CA ILE A 285 21.48 4.67 -5.04
C ILE A 285 22.35 5.92 -5.23
N GLN A 286 22.48 6.44 -6.46
CA GLN A 286 23.21 7.69 -6.70
C GLN A 286 22.57 8.85 -5.93
N GLY A 287 21.24 8.93 -5.91
CA GLY A 287 20.51 9.91 -5.10
C GLY A 287 20.84 9.81 -3.61
N VAL A 288 20.76 8.60 -3.05
CA VAL A 288 21.10 8.37 -1.64
C VAL A 288 22.56 8.74 -1.32
N ARG A 289 23.49 8.42 -2.22
CA ARG A 289 24.93 8.74 -2.04
C ARG A 289 25.23 10.23 -2.06
N LYS A 290 24.43 11.04 -2.76
CA LYS A 290 24.56 12.49 -2.67
C LYS A 290 24.17 13.02 -1.29
N SER A 291 23.11 12.46 -0.72
CA SER A 291 22.61 12.86 0.61
C SER A 291 23.40 12.31 1.82
N HIS A 292 23.96 11.09 1.72
CA HIS A 292 24.62 10.39 2.84
C HIS A 292 26.10 10.04 2.58
N GLY A 293 26.65 10.48 1.44
CA GLY A 293 28.03 10.23 1.03
C GLY A 293 28.25 8.96 0.20
N HIS A 294 29.41 8.88 -0.47
CA HIS A 294 29.73 7.80 -1.41
C HIS A 294 29.90 6.41 -0.75
N ASN A 295 30.12 6.37 0.56
CA ASN A 295 30.37 5.14 1.33
C ASN A 295 29.12 4.28 1.51
N VAL A 296 27.92 4.77 1.15
CA VAL A 296 26.68 4.00 1.22
C VAL A 296 26.78 2.76 0.33
N GLY A 297 26.60 1.59 0.96
CA GLY A 297 26.61 0.29 0.30
C GLY A 297 25.38 0.10 -0.59
N HIS A 298 25.60 -0.37 -1.82
CA HIS A 298 24.52 -0.73 -2.74
C HIS A 298 24.18 -2.20 -2.62
N LEU A 299 22.97 -2.50 -2.16
CA LEU A 299 22.45 -3.86 -2.08
C LEU A 299 21.35 -4.09 -3.11
N ARG A 300 21.29 -5.31 -3.64
CA ARG A 300 20.25 -5.75 -4.58
C ARG A 300 19.28 -6.68 -3.89
N ASP A 301 18.00 -6.51 -4.16
CA ASP A 301 16.99 -7.48 -3.74
C ASP A 301 17.21 -8.83 -4.43
N LEU A 302 17.50 -9.86 -3.64
CA LEU A 302 17.68 -11.24 -4.11
C LEU A 302 16.48 -11.77 -4.91
N ARG A 303 15.25 -11.34 -4.58
CA ARG A 303 14.05 -11.76 -5.31
C ARG A 303 14.04 -11.20 -6.73
N HIS A 304 14.34 -9.92 -6.87
CA HIS A 304 14.42 -9.23 -8.17
C HIS A 304 15.60 -9.76 -8.98
N LEU A 305 16.76 -9.96 -8.34
CA LEU A 305 17.93 -10.58 -8.97
C LEU A 305 17.61 -11.99 -9.49
N GLY A 306 16.92 -12.81 -8.70
CA GLY A 306 16.45 -14.12 -9.15
C GLY A 306 15.41 -14.05 -10.28
N ASN A 307 14.59 -13.00 -10.36
CA ASN A 307 13.71 -12.78 -11.51
C ASN A 307 14.51 -12.39 -12.77
N SER A 308 15.58 -11.59 -12.62
CA SER A 308 16.51 -11.30 -13.70
C SER A 308 17.21 -12.57 -14.20
N LEU A 309 17.70 -13.44 -13.31
CA LEU A 309 18.22 -14.76 -13.69
C LEU A 309 17.20 -15.56 -14.52
N LYS A 310 15.94 -15.62 -14.08
CA LYS A 310 14.89 -16.32 -14.84
C LYS A 310 14.72 -15.73 -16.24
N ARG A 311 14.72 -14.39 -16.37
CA ARG A 311 14.61 -13.70 -17.67
C ARG A 311 15.80 -14.02 -18.57
N GLU A 312 17.02 -14.01 -18.04
CA GLU A 312 18.22 -14.35 -18.82
C GLU A 312 18.22 -15.82 -19.25
N LEU A 313 17.87 -16.77 -18.38
CA LEU A 313 17.72 -18.18 -18.76
C LEU A 313 16.66 -18.38 -19.86
N ASN A 314 15.60 -17.58 -19.86
CA ASN A 314 14.58 -17.60 -20.90
C ASN A 314 15.04 -17.01 -22.24
N LYS A 315 16.10 -16.19 -22.27
CA LYS A 315 16.68 -15.59 -23.48
C LYS A 315 17.95 -16.29 -23.98
N ALA A 316 18.68 -16.96 -23.08
CA ALA A 316 19.97 -17.59 -23.34
C ALA A 316 20.00 -18.51 -24.59
N PRO A 317 21.06 -18.50 -25.40
CA PRO A 317 21.11 -19.26 -26.65
C PRO A 317 21.45 -20.75 -26.39
N PHE A 318 20.59 -21.47 -25.68
CA PHE A 318 20.75 -22.91 -25.47
C PHE A 318 20.56 -23.69 -26.79
N SER A 319 21.27 -24.80 -26.91
CA SER A 319 21.22 -25.71 -28.04
C SER A 319 19.80 -26.24 -28.26
N LYS A 320 19.44 -26.50 -29.52
CA LYS A 320 18.11 -27.02 -29.89
C LYS A 320 17.80 -28.36 -29.20
N GLY A 321 18.84 -29.14 -28.86
CA GLY A 321 18.75 -30.44 -28.21
C GLY A 321 18.58 -30.40 -26.70
N MET A 322 18.82 -29.25 -26.04
CA MET A 322 18.88 -29.16 -24.58
C MET A 322 17.56 -29.53 -23.90
N LEU A 323 16.45 -29.05 -24.47
CA LEU A 323 15.10 -29.24 -23.95
C LEU A 323 14.22 -29.87 -25.05
N LYS A 324 13.85 -31.13 -24.89
CA LYS A 324 12.95 -31.86 -25.81
C LYS A 324 11.50 -31.83 -25.30
N GLY A 325 10.53 -31.60 -26.18
CA GLY A 325 9.08 -31.65 -25.89
C GLY A 325 8.24 -30.68 -26.73
N HIS A 326 6.92 -30.91 -26.79
CA HIS A 326 5.98 -30.17 -27.65
C HIS A 326 5.86 -28.68 -27.31
N SER A 327 5.94 -28.28 -26.03
CA SER A 327 5.89 -26.86 -25.62
C SER A 327 7.25 -26.37 -25.10
N LYS A 328 8.18 -26.11 -26.03
CA LYS A 328 9.55 -25.67 -25.71
C LYS A 328 9.58 -24.42 -24.82
N CYS A 329 8.72 -23.43 -25.06
CA CYS A 329 8.63 -22.21 -24.24
C CYS A 329 8.20 -22.48 -22.78
N ASN A 330 7.23 -23.38 -22.56
CA ASN A 330 6.78 -23.71 -21.21
C ASN A 330 7.85 -24.50 -20.45
N ILE A 331 8.44 -25.51 -21.08
CA ILE A 331 9.54 -26.32 -20.52
C ILE A 331 10.72 -25.42 -20.14
N ARG A 332 11.10 -24.47 -21.02
CA ARG A 332 12.17 -23.52 -20.76
C ARG A 332 11.88 -22.60 -19.58
N SER A 333 10.67 -22.06 -19.48
CA SER A 333 10.27 -21.23 -18.32
C SER A 333 10.27 -22.02 -17.00
N ARG A 334 9.88 -23.31 -17.05
CA ARG A 334 9.93 -24.24 -15.89
C ARG A 334 11.36 -24.61 -15.49
N PHE A 335 12.24 -24.81 -16.47
CA PHE A 335 13.68 -24.98 -16.25
C PHE A 335 14.26 -23.75 -15.57
N ALA A 336 14.02 -22.56 -16.13
CA ALA A 336 14.47 -21.30 -15.55
C ALA A 336 13.95 -21.09 -14.11
N LEU A 337 12.70 -21.48 -13.83
CA LEU A 337 12.13 -21.43 -12.48
C LEU A 337 12.80 -22.41 -11.51
N SER A 338 13.12 -23.62 -11.97
CA SER A 338 13.83 -24.65 -11.19
C SER A 338 15.24 -24.21 -10.84
N VAL A 339 15.99 -23.71 -11.82
CA VAL A 339 17.35 -23.17 -11.63
C VAL A 339 17.32 -22.00 -10.65
N LYS A 340 16.45 -21.00 -10.88
CA LYS A 340 16.27 -19.86 -9.96
C LYS A 340 16.00 -20.32 -8.53
N ALA A 341 15.03 -21.22 -8.35
CA ALA A 341 14.64 -21.68 -7.02
C ALA A 341 15.79 -22.43 -6.33
N ARG A 342 16.59 -23.17 -7.11
CA ARG A 342 17.79 -23.86 -6.63
C ARG A 342 18.85 -22.87 -6.17
N CYS A 343 19.24 -21.89 -6.99
CA CYS A 343 20.25 -20.90 -6.63
C CYS A 343 19.90 -20.14 -5.35
N ILE A 344 18.66 -19.67 -5.23
CA ILE A 344 18.20 -18.94 -4.05
C ILE A 344 18.23 -19.83 -2.79
N ALA A 345 17.87 -21.10 -2.92
CA ALA A 345 17.88 -22.04 -1.81
C ALA A 345 19.32 -22.35 -1.35
N GLU A 346 20.23 -22.60 -2.29
CA GLU A 346 21.66 -22.82 -2.01
C GLU A 346 22.27 -21.62 -1.30
N LEU A 347 22.08 -20.41 -1.84
CA LEU A 347 22.62 -19.19 -1.24
C LEU A 347 22.13 -18.98 0.20
N LYS A 348 20.83 -19.16 0.44
CA LYS A 348 20.24 -19.00 1.78
C LYS A 348 20.76 -20.07 2.76
N ALA A 349 20.86 -21.32 2.32
CA ALA A 349 21.34 -22.41 3.16
C ALA A 349 22.84 -22.29 3.45
N ALA A 350 23.65 -21.97 2.44
CA ALA A 350 25.08 -21.74 2.59
C ALA A 350 25.38 -20.59 3.53
N ARG A 351 24.70 -19.46 3.37
CA ARG A 351 24.89 -18.31 4.26
C ARG A 351 24.48 -18.62 5.70
N LYS A 352 23.41 -19.38 5.91
CA LYS A 352 23.00 -19.84 7.25
C LYS A 352 24.09 -20.72 7.88
N LYS A 353 24.67 -21.66 7.11
CA LYS A 353 25.71 -22.57 7.58
C LYS A 353 27.04 -21.86 7.86
N LEU A 354 27.41 -20.88 7.03
CA LEU A 354 28.65 -20.10 7.13
C LEU A 354 28.52 -18.83 7.98
N GLN A 355 27.41 -18.67 8.71
CA GLN A 355 27.14 -17.52 9.59
C GLN A 355 27.33 -16.13 8.94
N GLY A 356 27.22 -16.04 7.62
CA GLY A 356 27.37 -14.77 6.89
C GLY A 356 28.79 -14.40 6.45
N ASP A 357 29.81 -15.25 6.65
CA ASP A 357 31.16 -15.00 6.14
C ASP A 357 31.17 -14.97 4.60
N ILE A 358 31.30 -13.76 4.05
CA ILE A 358 31.24 -13.49 2.62
C ILE A 358 32.46 -14.02 1.87
N ILE A 359 33.63 -14.04 2.51
CA ILE A 359 34.89 -14.47 1.88
C ILE A 359 34.85 -15.97 1.65
N THR A 360 34.49 -16.73 2.69
CA THR A 360 34.30 -18.18 2.57
C THR A 360 33.14 -18.50 1.64
N LEU A 361 32.04 -17.74 1.70
CA LEU A 361 30.90 -17.92 0.79
C LEU A 361 31.31 -17.82 -0.68
N LYS A 362 32.11 -16.82 -1.05
CA LYS A 362 32.64 -16.65 -2.42
C LYS A 362 33.45 -17.87 -2.88
N LYS A 363 34.32 -18.39 -2.01
CA LYS A 363 35.14 -19.58 -2.32
C LYS A 363 34.28 -20.81 -2.55
N VAL A 364 33.31 -21.09 -1.69
CA VAL A 364 32.48 -22.30 -1.79
C VAL A 364 31.45 -22.22 -2.93
N MET A 365 30.95 -21.04 -3.28
CA MET A 365 29.91 -20.90 -4.30
C MET A 365 30.39 -21.30 -5.71
N VAL A 366 31.69 -21.22 -6.00
CA VAL A 366 32.26 -21.72 -7.26
C VAL A 366 31.96 -23.22 -7.44
N ASN A 367 32.17 -24.00 -6.37
CA ASN A 367 31.87 -25.44 -6.37
C ASN A 367 30.38 -25.72 -6.44
N VAL A 368 29.55 -24.88 -5.80
CA VAL A 368 28.08 -24.98 -5.88
C VAL A 368 27.59 -24.75 -7.30
N ILE A 369 28.12 -23.75 -8.02
CA ILE A 369 27.75 -23.47 -9.42
C ILE A 369 28.03 -24.70 -10.29
N SER A 370 29.25 -25.26 -10.22
CA SER A 370 29.61 -26.48 -10.96
C SER A 370 28.70 -27.65 -10.61
N THR A 371 28.38 -27.80 -9.32
CA THR A 371 27.48 -28.85 -8.83
C THR A 371 26.04 -28.70 -9.34
N ILE A 372 25.52 -27.47 -9.42
CA ILE A 372 24.19 -27.20 -9.99
C ILE A 372 24.15 -27.62 -11.45
N ILE A 373 25.16 -27.27 -12.25
CA ILE A 373 25.23 -27.61 -13.67
C ILE A 373 25.22 -29.13 -13.84
N LEU A 374 26.10 -29.85 -13.12
CA LEU A 374 26.15 -31.32 -13.14
C LEU A 374 24.82 -31.95 -12.73
N CYS A 375 24.20 -31.43 -11.66
CA CYS A 375 22.90 -31.91 -11.19
C CYS A 375 21.80 -31.76 -12.24
N PHE A 376 21.76 -30.61 -12.94
CA PHE A 376 20.83 -30.39 -14.04
C PHE A 376 21.21 -31.16 -15.31
N ASN A 377 22.45 -31.63 -15.47
CA ASN A 377 22.83 -32.50 -16.60
C ASN A 377 22.53 -33.99 -16.34
N GLY A 378 22.04 -34.34 -15.14
CA GLY A 378 21.69 -35.72 -14.76
C GLY A 378 22.73 -36.43 -13.90
N TYR A 379 23.81 -35.76 -13.53
CA TYR A 379 24.87 -36.28 -12.66
C TYR A 379 24.67 -35.83 -11.21
N CYS A 380 23.46 -36.02 -10.69
CA CYS A 380 23.18 -35.78 -9.28
C CYS A 380 23.66 -36.99 -8.47
N GLY A 381 24.51 -36.74 -7.46
CA GLY A 381 25.24 -37.79 -6.74
C GLY A 381 26.26 -37.21 -5.78
N THR A 382 27.49 -37.73 -5.82
CA THR A 382 28.61 -37.36 -4.93
C THR A 382 28.91 -35.86 -4.88
N SER A 383 28.95 -35.17 -6.03
CA SER A 383 29.18 -33.71 -6.06
C SER A 383 28.08 -32.94 -5.34
N CYS A 384 26.82 -33.36 -5.49
CA CYS A 384 25.71 -32.78 -4.74
C CYS A 384 25.85 -33.06 -3.24
N ALA A 385 26.12 -34.30 -2.84
CA ALA A 385 26.31 -34.65 -1.43
C ALA A 385 27.46 -33.86 -0.77
N LYS A 386 28.53 -33.59 -1.52
CA LYS A 386 29.72 -32.89 -1.02
C LYS A 386 29.58 -31.37 -0.98
N TYR A 387 29.03 -30.75 -2.04
CA TYR A 387 29.09 -29.30 -2.21
C TYR A 387 27.74 -28.60 -2.13
N SER A 388 26.62 -29.31 -2.32
CA SER A 388 25.30 -28.69 -2.21
C SER A 388 24.88 -28.52 -0.75
N TYR A 389 24.19 -27.42 -0.47
CA TYR A 389 23.56 -27.16 0.82
C TYR A 389 22.08 -27.57 0.85
N VAL A 390 21.49 -27.96 -0.29
CA VAL A 390 20.05 -28.26 -0.41
C VAL A 390 19.70 -29.50 -1.26
N CYS A 391 20.64 -30.19 -1.89
CA CYS A 391 20.43 -31.55 -2.44
C CYS A 391 21.28 -32.54 -1.67
N ALA A 392 20.66 -33.64 -1.24
CA ALA A 392 21.35 -34.77 -0.62
C ALA A 392 22.11 -35.68 -1.61
N GLY A 393 22.02 -35.41 -2.93
CA GLY A 393 22.65 -36.26 -3.96
C GLY A 393 21.86 -37.51 -4.34
N THR A 394 20.67 -37.73 -3.77
CA THR A 394 19.86 -38.95 -3.99
C THR A 394 18.94 -38.89 -5.21
N ASN A 395 18.76 -37.72 -5.82
CA ASN A 395 17.90 -37.55 -6.99
C ASN A 395 18.67 -37.88 -8.28
N ARG A 396 17.97 -38.26 -9.36
CA ARG A 396 18.59 -38.36 -10.70
C ARG A 396 18.83 -36.99 -11.36
N GLN A 397 17.98 -35.99 -11.10
CA GLN A 397 18.10 -34.62 -11.64
C GLN A 397 17.26 -33.66 -10.80
N ALA A 398 17.66 -32.38 -10.70
CA ALA A 398 16.84 -31.36 -10.04
C ALA A 398 15.57 -31.05 -10.85
N LYS A 399 14.40 -31.49 -10.38
CA LYS A 399 13.13 -31.42 -11.13
C LYS A 399 12.01 -30.61 -10.47
N LYS A 400 12.31 -29.70 -9.53
CA LYS A 400 11.29 -29.05 -8.68
C LYS A 400 10.06 -28.49 -9.44
N PHE A 401 10.27 -27.89 -10.61
CA PHE A 401 9.17 -27.41 -11.47
C PHE A 401 9.20 -28.03 -12.87
N MET A 402 10.09 -28.99 -13.12
CA MET A 402 10.21 -29.67 -14.42
C MET A 402 9.19 -30.80 -14.51
N PRO A 403 8.57 -31.04 -15.67
CA PRO A 403 7.73 -32.22 -15.87
C PRO A 403 8.54 -33.51 -15.66
N HIS A 404 7.90 -34.56 -15.14
CA HIS A 404 8.57 -35.82 -14.80
C HIS A 404 9.29 -36.45 -16.00
N ASN A 405 8.69 -36.37 -17.20
CA ASN A 405 9.13 -37.02 -18.42
C ASN A 405 10.20 -36.24 -19.19
N VAL A 406 10.50 -35.00 -18.79
CA VAL A 406 11.51 -34.17 -19.46
C VAL A 406 12.88 -34.46 -18.84
N LYS A 407 13.85 -34.78 -19.70
CA LYS A 407 15.28 -34.85 -19.36
C LYS A 407 15.99 -33.69 -20.04
N VAL A 408 16.75 -32.92 -19.27
CA VAL A 408 17.67 -31.91 -19.82
C VAL A 408 18.95 -32.63 -20.24
N LYS A 409 19.43 -32.37 -21.47
CA LYS A 409 20.71 -32.88 -21.99
C LYS A 409 21.56 -31.71 -22.45
N MET A 410 22.56 -31.31 -21.67
CA MET A 410 23.40 -30.15 -22.02
C MET A 410 24.66 -30.60 -22.77
N VAL A 411 24.98 -29.91 -23.86
CA VAL A 411 26.33 -29.96 -24.46
C VAL A 411 27.24 -28.96 -23.74
N ASP A 412 28.55 -28.98 -23.99
CA ASP A 412 29.50 -28.13 -23.27
C ASP A 412 29.22 -26.63 -23.44
N SER A 413 28.76 -26.20 -24.62
CA SER A 413 28.34 -24.82 -24.84
C SER A 413 27.14 -24.42 -23.98
N ASP A 414 26.15 -25.32 -23.78
CA ASP A 414 25.01 -25.09 -22.90
C ASP A 414 25.44 -24.94 -21.44
N GLN A 415 26.40 -25.76 -21.00
CA GLN A 415 26.95 -25.70 -19.64
C GLN A 415 27.65 -24.37 -19.39
N HIS A 416 28.41 -23.87 -20.38
CA HIS A 416 29.08 -22.57 -20.31
C HIS A 416 28.07 -21.41 -20.24
N VAL A 417 27.01 -21.45 -21.05
CA VAL A 417 25.92 -20.47 -21.01
C VAL A 417 25.21 -20.50 -19.66
N LEU A 418 24.88 -21.69 -19.14
CA LEU A 418 24.25 -21.84 -17.84
C LEU A 418 25.14 -21.30 -16.71
N ARG A 419 26.45 -21.56 -16.74
CA ARG A 419 27.41 -21.03 -15.76
C ARG A 419 27.34 -19.50 -15.70
N LYS A 420 27.43 -18.83 -16.85
CA LYS A 420 27.32 -17.36 -16.94
C LYS A 420 26.01 -16.85 -16.34
N CYS A 421 24.88 -17.53 -16.60
CA CYS A 421 23.62 -17.19 -15.96
C CYS A 421 23.68 -17.37 -14.43
N LEU A 422 24.20 -18.50 -13.93
CA LEU A 422 24.29 -18.78 -12.49
C LEU A 422 25.14 -17.74 -11.74
N GLU A 423 26.21 -17.26 -12.35
CA GLU A 423 27.08 -16.22 -11.81
C GLU A 423 26.36 -14.88 -11.57
N MET A 424 25.25 -14.61 -12.27
CA MET A 424 24.42 -13.43 -11.99
C MET A 424 23.84 -13.39 -10.57
N VAL A 425 23.73 -14.55 -9.90
CA VAL A 425 23.19 -14.67 -8.53
C VAL A 425 24.24 -15.20 -7.56
N LEU A 426 25.05 -16.17 -7.98
CA LEU A 426 26.01 -16.88 -7.14
C LEU A 426 27.47 -16.43 -7.36
N GLY A 427 27.71 -15.55 -8.33
CA GLY A 427 29.06 -15.03 -8.61
C GLY A 427 29.51 -14.00 -7.57
N PRO A 428 30.83 -13.74 -7.45
CA PRO A 428 31.38 -12.89 -6.39
C PRO A 428 30.72 -11.52 -6.25
N ALA A 429 30.52 -10.81 -7.37
CA ALA A 429 29.90 -9.49 -7.38
C ALA A 429 28.42 -9.52 -6.93
N ALA A 430 27.68 -10.58 -7.29
CA ALA A 430 26.30 -10.76 -6.86
C ALA A 430 26.22 -11.10 -5.36
N LEU A 431 27.18 -11.86 -4.84
CA LEU A 431 27.27 -12.18 -3.42
C LEU A 431 27.55 -10.92 -2.59
N ASP A 432 28.43 -10.01 -3.07
CA ASP A 432 28.66 -8.71 -2.41
C ASP A 432 27.40 -7.84 -2.43
N ALA A 433 26.72 -7.77 -3.57
CA ALA A 433 25.48 -7.00 -3.70
C ALA A 433 24.31 -7.60 -2.90
N THR A 434 24.36 -8.88 -2.54
CA THR A 434 23.30 -9.56 -1.74
C THR A 434 23.80 -9.93 -0.35
N LYS A 435 24.90 -9.31 0.10
CA LYS A 435 25.62 -9.68 1.32
C LYS A 435 24.84 -9.47 2.62
N LEU A 436 23.62 -8.95 2.62
CA LEU A 436 22.74 -8.91 3.80
C LEU A 436 21.42 -9.70 3.62
N LEU A 437 21.20 -10.30 2.44
CA LEU A 437 19.93 -10.92 2.04
C LEU A 437 18.68 -10.04 2.27
N THR A 438 18.86 -8.72 2.20
CA THR A 438 17.77 -7.74 2.25
C THR A 438 16.88 -7.86 1.00
N THR A 439 15.66 -7.36 1.10
CA THR A 439 14.65 -7.40 0.03
C THR A 439 13.98 -6.03 -0.07
N THR A 440 13.17 -5.77 -1.10
CA THR A 440 12.32 -4.56 -1.16
C THR A 440 10.84 -4.86 -0.87
N GLN A 441 10.55 -5.99 -0.21
CA GLN A 441 9.17 -6.46 0.00
C GLN A 441 8.32 -5.54 0.87
N LYS A 442 8.93 -4.83 1.83
CA LYS A 442 8.19 -3.90 2.68
C LYS A 442 7.81 -2.67 1.87
N CYS A 443 8.71 -2.11 1.08
CA CYS A 443 8.41 -1.03 0.14
C CYS A 443 7.35 -1.46 -0.89
N GLU A 444 7.44 -2.66 -1.48
CA GLU A 444 6.40 -3.17 -2.37
C GLU A 444 5.03 -3.26 -1.67
N ALA A 445 5.00 -3.68 -0.39
CA ALA A 445 3.78 -3.77 0.40
C ALA A 445 3.20 -2.39 0.74
N ALA A 446 4.06 -1.41 1.03
CA ALA A 446 3.68 -0.01 1.19
C ALA A 446 3.07 0.54 -0.11
N ASN A 447 3.72 0.31 -1.25
CA ASN A 447 3.26 0.71 -2.58
C ASN A 447 1.89 0.12 -2.93
N ARG A 448 1.67 -1.17 -2.62
CA ARG A 448 0.33 -1.79 -2.75
C ARG A 448 -0.70 -1.15 -1.83
N SER A 449 -0.30 -0.78 -0.62
CA SER A 449 -1.18 -0.13 0.35
C SER A 449 -1.55 1.30 -0.07
N TYR A 450 -0.66 2.02 -0.75
CA TYR A 450 -0.95 3.34 -1.31
C TYR A 450 -2.05 3.28 -2.37
N GLN A 451 -2.12 2.21 -3.16
CA GLN A 451 -3.18 2.02 -4.15
C GLN A 451 -4.57 1.85 -3.50
N ALA A 452 -4.64 1.41 -2.25
CA ALA A 452 -5.91 1.33 -1.52
C ALA A 452 -6.47 2.72 -1.15
N VAL A 453 -5.61 3.74 -1.03
CA VAL A 453 -6.03 5.12 -0.73
C VAL A 453 -5.95 6.06 -1.93
N ASN A 454 -5.16 5.71 -2.94
CA ASN A 454 -4.91 6.46 -4.15
C ASN A 454 -4.89 5.47 -5.35
N PRO A 455 -6.05 4.98 -5.79
CA PRO A 455 -6.15 3.99 -6.86
C PRO A 455 -5.74 4.61 -8.20
N LYS A 456 -5.21 3.78 -9.11
CA LYS A 456 -4.77 4.25 -10.44
C LYS A 456 -5.90 4.81 -11.32
N SER A 457 -7.15 4.48 -11.00
CA SER A 457 -8.33 4.98 -11.73
C SER A 457 -8.74 6.40 -11.33
N VAL A 458 -8.21 6.95 -10.23
CA VAL A 458 -8.59 8.27 -9.72
C VAL A 458 -7.36 9.07 -9.31
N THR A 459 -7.27 10.30 -9.81
CA THR A 459 -6.14 11.20 -9.50
C THR A 459 -6.50 12.20 -8.40
N PHE A 460 -5.91 12.04 -7.21
CA PHE A 460 -6.12 12.95 -6.08
C PHE A 460 -5.11 14.10 -6.01
N SER A 461 -5.03 14.96 -7.03
CA SER A 461 -4.01 16.03 -7.10
C SER A 461 -3.92 16.95 -5.87
N ARG A 462 -5.05 17.24 -5.20
CA ARG A 462 -5.09 18.11 -4.01
C ARG A 462 -4.85 17.40 -2.68
N ASN A 463 -5.14 16.11 -2.62
CA ASN A 463 -5.22 15.36 -1.36
C ASN A 463 -4.28 14.15 -1.31
N CYS A 464 -3.58 13.82 -2.40
CA CYS A 464 -2.69 12.66 -2.47
C CYS A 464 -1.66 12.68 -1.34
N VAL A 465 -1.00 13.82 -1.10
CA VAL A 465 0.03 13.94 -0.06
C VAL A 465 -0.51 13.51 1.32
N GLY A 466 -1.60 14.10 1.79
CA GLY A 466 -2.15 13.75 3.10
C GLY A 466 -2.71 12.33 3.17
N ARG A 467 -3.29 11.80 2.08
CA ARG A 467 -3.75 10.41 2.00
C ARG A 467 -2.60 9.42 2.13
N ILE A 468 -1.48 9.67 1.43
CA ILE A 468 -0.28 8.84 1.53
C ILE A 468 0.34 8.91 2.91
N HIS A 469 0.53 10.10 3.48
CA HIS A 469 1.04 10.25 4.84
C HIS A 469 0.13 9.59 5.88
N GLY A 470 -1.19 9.73 5.74
CA GLY A 470 -2.17 9.05 6.58
C GLY A 470 -2.09 7.52 6.46
N GLN A 471 -1.79 6.99 5.27
CA GLN A 471 -1.59 5.57 5.04
C GLN A 471 -0.26 5.06 5.62
N VAL A 472 0.83 5.82 5.49
CA VAL A 472 2.13 5.49 6.11
C VAL A 472 2.01 5.44 7.63
N TYR A 473 1.33 6.42 8.23
CA TYR A 473 1.07 6.42 9.67
C TYR A 473 0.34 5.14 10.11
N LYS A 474 -0.68 4.72 9.36
CA LYS A 474 -1.42 3.47 9.61
C LYS A 474 -0.51 2.24 9.47
N LEU A 475 0.37 2.21 8.48
CA LEU A 475 1.29 1.07 8.27
C LEU A 475 2.31 0.93 9.41
N ASN A 476 2.70 2.04 10.06
CA ASN A 476 3.63 2.03 11.18
C ASN A 476 2.95 1.75 12.53
N ASN A 477 1.73 2.25 12.75
CA ASN A 477 1.09 2.26 14.07
C ASN A 477 -0.10 1.29 14.23
N GLY A 478 -0.59 0.68 13.15
CA GLY A 478 -1.82 -0.13 13.16
C GLY A 478 -3.09 0.68 12.85
N TYR A 479 -4.24 0.01 12.67
CA TYR A 479 -5.45 0.69 12.23
C TYR A 479 -6.13 1.47 13.36
N ALA A 480 -6.37 0.85 14.52
CA ALA A 480 -7.06 1.49 15.63
C ALA A 480 -6.29 2.69 16.17
N ASN A 481 -5.00 2.50 16.47
CA ASN A 481 -4.10 3.58 16.92
C ASN A 481 -4.04 4.72 15.90
N SER A 482 -4.02 4.39 14.60
CA SER A 482 -4.06 5.41 13.55
C SER A 482 -5.34 6.22 13.55
N VAL A 483 -6.50 5.58 13.66
CA VAL A 483 -7.79 6.29 13.71
C VAL A 483 -7.85 7.19 14.94
N ILE A 484 -7.48 6.66 16.11
CA ILE A 484 -7.48 7.40 17.37
C ILE A 484 -6.57 8.63 17.27
N ALA A 485 -5.30 8.44 16.89
CA ALA A 485 -4.34 9.54 16.79
C ALA A 485 -4.77 10.61 15.77
N LYS A 486 -5.28 10.20 14.60
CA LYS A 486 -5.79 11.14 13.58
C LYS A 486 -6.99 11.94 14.09
N THR A 487 -7.90 11.30 14.83
CA THR A 487 -9.05 12.01 15.42
C THR A 487 -8.62 12.96 16.52
N MET A 488 -7.64 12.59 17.34
CA MET A 488 -7.07 13.46 18.38
C MET A 488 -6.37 14.68 17.80
N GLU A 489 -5.52 14.48 16.78
CA GLU A 489 -4.81 15.55 16.06
C GLU A 489 -5.75 16.62 15.48
N LEU A 490 -6.95 16.20 15.08
CA LEU A 490 -7.96 17.06 14.47
C LEU A 490 -9.05 17.50 15.46
N HIS A 491 -8.86 17.27 16.76
CA HIS A 491 -9.82 17.53 17.84
C HIS A 491 -11.23 16.95 17.61
N ALA A 492 -11.29 15.85 16.86
CA ALA A 492 -12.49 15.09 16.55
C ALA A 492 -12.57 13.80 17.39
N ASN A 493 -12.16 13.89 18.66
CA ASN A 493 -11.86 12.78 19.56
C ASN A 493 -13.00 11.77 19.67
N LEU A 494 -12.67 10.48 19.52
CA LEU A 494 -13.60 9.41 19.84
C LEU A 494 -13.79 9.29 21.36
N THR A 495 -15.03 9.08 21.79
CA THR A 495 -15.36 8.92 23.21
C THR A 495 -14.78 7.62 23.76
N GLN A 496 -14.01 7.70 24.85
CA GLN A 496 -13.43 6.55 25.55
C GLN A 496 -14.53 5.55 25.95
N GLY A 497 -14.25 4.25 25.82
CA GLY A 497 -15.19 3.19 26.16
C GLY A 497 -16.37 3.00 25.20
N SER A 498 -16.52 3.87 24.19
CA SER A 498 -17.58 3.75 23.18
C SER A 498 -17.49 2.45 22.38
N LYS A 499 -18.63 2.00 21.84
CA LYS A 499 -18.71 0.82 20.95
C LYS A 499 -17.78 0.96 19.73
N VAL A 500 -17.54 2.18 19.25
CA VAL A 500 -16.62 2.46 18.14
C VAL A 500 -15.18 2.08 18.50
N ILE A 501 -14.69 2.47 19.69
CA ILE A 501 -13.33 2.10 20.13
C ILE A 501 -13.21 0.59 20.33
N LYS A 502 -14.23 -0.06 20.90
CA LYS A 502 -14.26 -1.53 21.05
C LYS A 502 -14.20 -2.24 19.69
N GLN A 503 -14.92 -1.72 18.69
CA GLN A 503 -14.89 -2.23 17.32
C GLN A 503 -13.52 -2.06 16.66
N LEU A 504 -12.89 -0.89 16.79
CA LEU A 504 -11.54 -0.65 16.27
C LEU A 504 -10.52 -1.63 16.87
N ALA A 505 -10.57 -1.85 18.19
CA ALA A 505 -9.71 -2.81 18.88
C ALA A 505 -9.97 -4.27 18.45
N TYR A 506 -11.22 -4.62 18.15
CA TYR A 506 -11.57 -5.93 17.61
C TYR A 506 -11.00 -6.14 16.21
N GLU A 507 -11.09 -5.15 15.33
CA GLU A 507 -10.54 -5.22 13.97
C GLU A 507 -9.02 -5.39 13.95
N ASP A 508 -8.28 -4.66 14.78
CA ASP A 508 -6.82 -4.83 14.90
C ASP A 508 -6.45 -6.22 15.43
N ARG A 509 -7.16 -6.74 16.44
CA ARG A 509 -6.95 -8.12 16.94
C ARG A 509 -7.18 -9.16 15.84
N ASN A 510 -8.24 -8.99 15.04
CA ASN A 510 -8.52 -9.88 13.92
C ASN A 510 -7.44 -9.83 12.83
N ASP A 511 -6.93 -8.64 12.48
CA ASP A 511 -5.83 -8.52 11.53
C ASP A 511 -4.55 -9.19 12.04
N LEU A 512 -4.21 -9.01 13.31
CA LEU A 512 -3.07 -9.67 13.96
C LEU A 512 -3.23 -11.19 13.96
N ASN A 513 -4.41 -11.70 14.32
CA ASN A 513 -4.71 -13.13 14.31
C ASN A 513 -4.59 -13.73 12.91
N ARG A 514 -5.11 -13.02 11.89
CA ARG A 514 -4.96 -13.42 10.48
C ARG A 514 -3.49 -13.48 10.07
N LYS A 515 -2.69 -12.46 10.41
CA LYS A 515 -1.25 -12.42 10.13
C LYS A 515 -0.52 -13.58 10.81
N ARG A 516 -0.74 -13.80 12.11
CA ARG A 516 -0.16 -14.93 12.88
C ARG A 516 -0.53 -16.28 12.27
N THR A 517 -1.81 -16.51 12.01
CA THR A 517 -2.31 -17.75 11.39
C THR A 517 -1.67 -17.97 10.03
N SER A 518 -1.58 -16.92 9.20
CA SER A 518 -0.97 -16.99 7.88
C SER A 518 0.51 -17.35 7.92
N ALA A 519 1.22 -17.03 9.01
CA ALA A 519 2.64 -17.30 9.16
C ALA A 519 2.95 -18.76 9.56
N THR A 520 1.97 -19.49 10.11
CA THR A 520 2.16 -20.87 10.60
C THR A 520 2.62 -21.84 9.49
N ILE A 521 3.39 -22.87 9.86
CA ILE A 521 3.86 -23.91 8.93
C ILE A 521 2.66 -24.62 8.29
N LYS A 522 1.63 -24.96 9.08
CA LYS A 522 0.39 -25.58 8.61
C LYS A 522 -0.28 -24.73 7.52
N ALA A 523 -0.45 -23.43 7.74
CA ALA A 523 -1.05 -22.55 6.73
C ALA A 523 -0.17 -22.43 5.48
N ARG A 524 1.17 -22.38 5.61
CA ARG A 524 2.10 -22.37 4.47
C ARG A 524 2.00 -23.67 3.66
N ALA A 525 2.00 -24.82 4.32
CA ALA A 525 1.87 -26.14 3.70
C ALA A 525 0.52 -26.29 3.00
N LEU A 526 -0.58 -25.87 3.64
CA LEU A 526 -1.91 -25.90 3.04
C LEU A 526 -1.98 -25.03 1.78
N ARG A 527 -1.43 -23.80 1.81
CA ARG A 527 -1.35 -22.95 0.62
C ARG A 527 -0.49 -23.57 -0.49
N ALA A 528 0.61 -24.23 -0.14
CA ALA A 528 1.44 -24.94 -1.11
C ALA A 528 0.69 -26.12 -1.74
N ARG A 529 -0.01 -26.94 -0.94
CA ARG A 529 -0.85 -28.05 -1.41
C ARG A 529 -1.98 -27.55 -2.31
N THR A 530 -2.71 -26.51 -1.89
CA THR A 530 -3.77 -25.88 -2.68
C THR A 530 -3.25 -25.36 -4.01
N ARG A 531 -2.06 -24.73 -4.01
CA ARG A 531 -1.44 -24.24 -5.25
C ARG A 531 -0.99 -25.38 -6.16
N ASN A 532 -0.39 -26.43 -5.62
CA ASN A 532 0.01 -27.60 -6.41
C ASN A 532 -1.20 -28.31 -7.01
N TYR A 533 -2.29 -28.46 -6.24
CA TYR A 533 -3.55 -28.98 -6.74
C TYR A 533 -4.09 -28.14 -7.91
N ARG A 534 -4.13 -26.80 -7.76
CA ARG A 534 -4.54 -25.89 -8.85
C ARG A 534 -3.64 -25.99 -10.08
N TYR A 535 -2.33 -26.21 -9.90
CA TYR A 535 -1.42 -26.41 -11.04
C TYR A 535 -1.66 -27.74 -11.75
N LYS A 536 -1.88 -28.83 -11.00
CA LYS A 536 -2.24 -30.13 -11.60
C LYS A 536 -3.53 -30.03 -12.39
N LEU A 537 -4.57 -29.43 -11.80
CA LEU A 537 -5.84 -29.18 -12.46
C LEU A 537 -5.65 -28.34 -13.74
N HIS A 538 -4.80 -27.31 -13.71
CA HIS A 538 -4.48 -26.52 -14.90
C HIS A 538 -3.72 -27.32 -15.97
N GLU A 539 -2.83 -28.25 -15.58
CA GLU A 539 -2.13 -29.13 -16.52
C GLU A 539 -3.08 -30.12 -17.18
N GLU A 540 -4.04 -30.66 -16.42
CA GLU A 540 -5.08 -31.57 -16.90
C GLU A 540 -6.09 -30.87 -17.83
N LEU A 541 -6.46 -29.63 -17.52
CA LEU A 541 -7.52 -28.91 -18.24
C LEU A 541 -7.08 -28.20 -19.54
N HIS A 542 -5.84 -28.36 -20.02
CA HIS A 542 -5.32 -27.68 -21.23
C HIS A 542 -5.79 -26.23 -21.39
N TYR A 543 -5.77 -25.45 -20.30
CA TYR A 543 -6.42 -24.13 -20.28
C TYR A 543 -5.74 -23.16 -21.28
N GLY A 544 -6.40 -22.92 -22.41
CA GLY A 544 -6.16 -21.81 -23.33
C GLY A 544 -6.58 -20.50 -22.66
N LYS A 545 -5.72 -19.48 -22.74
CA LYS A 545 -5.97 -18.20 -22.06
C LYS A 545 -6.35 -17.15 -23.11
N GLY A 546 -7.63 -17.08 -23.44
CA GLY A 546 -8.26 -16.10 -24.32
C GLY A 546 -9.78 -16.05 -24.09
N ILE A 547 -10.40 -14.87 -24.27
CA ILE A 547 -11.88 -14.72 -24.21
C ILE A 547 -12.57 -15.50 -25.35
N SER A 548 -11.83 -15.79 -26.41
CA SER A 548 -12.23 -16.56 -27.59
C SER A 548 -11.78 -18.02 -27.58
N ASP A 549 -11.05 -18.46 -26.56
CA ASP A 549 -10.59 -19.85 -26.50
C ASP A 549 -11.76 -20.75 -26.06
N PRO A 550 -11.88 -21.98 -26.62
CA PRO A 550 -12.93 -22.90 -26.22
C PRO A 550 -12.89 -23.12 -24.71
N LYS A 551 -14.05 -23.02 -24.04
CA LYS A 551 -14.15 -23.39 -22.64
C LYS A 551 -13.73 -24.86 -22.50
N PRO A 552 -12.93 -25.21 -21.48
CA PRO A 552 -12.59 -26.61 -21.25
C PRO A 552 -13.88 -27.42 -21.12
N ASP A 553 -13.96 -28.55 -21.81
CA ASP A 553 -15.03 -29.50 -21.62
C ASP A 553 -14.90 -30.14 -20.23
N PHE A 554 -15.95 -29.99 -19.41
CA PHE A 554 -15.99 -30.48 -18.03
C PHE A 554 -16.80 -31.77 -17.89
N GLU A 555 -17.37 -32.31 -18.97
CA GLU A 555 -18.33 -33.42 -18.91
C GLU A 555 -17.70 -34.77 -18.52
N GLY A 556 -16.37 -34.89 -18.54
CA GLY A 556 -15.64 -36.12 -18.17
C GLY A 556 -14.95 -36.13 -16.79
N LEU A 557 -15.07 -35.07 -15.97
CA LEU A 557 -14.32 -34.95 -14.70
C LEU A 557 -15.25 -35.12 -13.48
N PRO A 558 -15.36 -36.33 -12.89
CA PRO A 558 -16.34 -36.66 -11.86
C PRO A 558 -16.17 -35.87 -10.55
N HIS A 559 -15.05 -35.18 -10.35
CA HIS A 559 -14.71 -34.48 -9.10
C HIS A 559 -15.12 -33.00 -9.06
N LEU A 560 -15.70 -32.46 -10.14
CA LEU A 560 -16.05 -31.03 -10.25
C LEU A 560 -17.53 -30.70 -9.97
N LYS A 561 -18.39 -31.69 -9.72
CA LYS A 561 -19.83 -31.48 -9.45
C LYS A 561 -20.15 -30.59 -8.22
N HIS A 562 -19.19 -30.36 -7.32
CA HIS A 562 -19.42 -29.58 -6.08
C HIS A 562 -18.79 -28.19 -6.02
N HIS A 563 -18.15 -27.71 -7.09
CA HIS A 563 -17.46 -26.42 -7.04
C HIS A 563 -18.06 -25.40 -8.01
N LYS A 564 -19.21 -24.83 -7.63
CA LYS A 564 -19.66 -23.52 -8.14
C LYS A 564 -18.64 -22.47 -7.67
N TYR A 565 -17.77 -22.01 -8.57
CA TYR A 565 -16.94 -20.84 -8.33
C TYR A 565 -17.44 -19.68 -9.19
N ALA A 566 -17.91 -18.64 -8.49
CA ALA A 566 -18.11 -17.27 -8.99
C ALA A 566 -16.77 -16.50 -9.03
#